data_AF-A0A2V7J0H0-F1
#
_entry.id   AF-A0A2V7J0H0-F1
#
_cell.length_a   1.000
_cell.length_b   1.000
_cell.length_c   1.000
_cell.angle_alpha   90.00
_cell.angle_beta   90.00
_cell.angle_gamma   90.00
#
_symmetry.space_group_name_H-M   'P 1'
#
loop_
_entity.id
_entity.type
_entity.pdbx_description
1 polymer ?
#
loop_
_entity_poly.entity_id
_entity_poly.type
_entity_poly.pdbx_seq_one_letter_code
_entity_poly.pdbx_strand_id
1 'polypeptide(L)'
;MTGAPLWGRAFHWSRALPRYQPGHAERVARVRERLHRLAPLDLAGAAFDGAGVSACVKSGREVARRVLGRLGMDPGAPPRGQPTRERSVRG
;
A
#
# COMPACT_ATOMS: atom_id res chain seq x y z
N MET A 1 41.95 14.24 -9.99
CA MET A 1 41.46 14.58 -8.64
C MET A 1 41.33 13.30 -7.85
N THR A 2 42.03 13.19 -6.73
CA THR A 2 42.01 12.04 -5.81
C THR A 2 41.62 12.53 -4.43
N GLY A 3 40.81 11.76 -3.69
CA GLY A 3 40.38 12.10 -2.33
C GLY A 3 39.39 11.07 -1.78
N ALA A 4 39.55 10.70 -0.50
CA ALA A 4 38.63 9.79 0.18
C ALA A 4 37.31 10.51 0.53
N PRO A 5 36.16 9.81 0.54
CA PRO A 5 34.90 10.42 0.94
C PRO A 5 34.95 10.87 2.39
N LEU A 6 34.50 12.10 2.67
CA LEU A 6 34.42 12.64 4.04
C LEU A 6 33.39 11.89 4.89
N TRP A 7 32.38 11.28 4.25
CA TRP A 7 31.37 10.46 4.91
C TRP A 7 30.72 9.49 3.92
N GLY A 8 30.31 8.32 4.40
CA GLY A 8 29.59 7.34 3.60
C GLY A 8 28.71 6.44 4.45
N ARG A 9 27.55 6.07 3.91
CA ARG A 9 26.68 5.04 4.47
C ARG A 9 26.16 4.17 3.34
N ALA A 10 26.34 2.86 3.48
CA ALA A 10 25.83 1.88 2.56
C ALA A 10 24.79 1.02 3.27
N PHE A 11 23.74 0.66 2.55
CA PHE A 11 22.75 -0.29 2.98
C PHE A 11 22.56 -1.32 1.87
N HIS A 12 22.48 -2.57 2.25
CA HIS A 12 22.20 -3.66 1.31
C HIS A 12 20.83 -4.25 1.63
N TRP A 13 19.96 -4.28 0.63
CA TRP A 13 18.64 -4.88 0.72
C TRP A 13 18.49 -5.92 -0.39
N SER A 14 18.63 -7.19 -0.02
CA SER A 14 18.67 -8.31 -0.96
C SER A 14 17.37 -8.52 -1.75
N ARG A 15 16.26 -7.91 -1.31
CA ARG A 15 14.93 -7.96 -1.96
C ARG A 15 14.27 -6.58 -2.02
N ALA A 16 15.04 -5.54 -2.28
CA ALA A 16 14.54 -4.15 -2.32
C ALA A 16 13.42 -3.94 -3.33
N LEU A 17 13.54 -4.54 -4.52
CA LEU A 17 12.60 -4.33 -5.62
C LEU A 17 12.01 -5.66 -6.10
N PRO A 18 10.68 -5.72 -6.27
CA PRO A 18 10.03 -6.87 -6.86
C PRO A 18 10.43 -6.99 -8.33
N ARG A 19 10.68 -8.22 -8.77
CA ARG A 19 10.93 -8.55 -10.17
C ARG A 19 9.67 -9.21 -10.72
N TYR A 20 8.86 -8.45 -11.44
CA TYR A 20 7.65 -8.99 -12.07
C TYR A 20 8.04 -9.82 -13.28
N GLN A 21 7.77 -11.12 -13.19
CA GLN A 21 7.94 -12.03 -14.32
C GLN A 21 6.79 -11.87 -15.31
N PRO A 22 6.97 -12.20 -16.61
CA PRO A 22 5.88 -12.31 -17.56
C PRO A 22 4.72 -13.14 -16.98
N GLY A 23 3.48 -12.68 -17.13
CA GLY A 23 2.31 -13.30 -16.50
C GLY A 23 2.00 -12.83 -15.07
N HIS A 24 2.66 -11.78 -14.59
CA HIS A 24 2.47 -11.26 -13.22
C HIS A 24 1.04 -10.81 -12.96
N ALA A 25 0.46 -10.01 -13.86
CA ALA A 25 -0.88 -9.47 -13.70
C ALA A 25 -1.94 -10.59 -13.61
N GLU A 26 -1.80 -11.62 -14.45
CA GLU A 26 -2.67 -12.79 -14.51
C GLU A 26 -2.54 -13.64 -13.25
N ARG A 27 -1.31 -13.80 -12.72
CA ARG A 27 -1.08 -14.46 -11.43
C ARG A 27 -1.76 -13.70 -10.29
N VAL A 28 -1.60 -12.38 -10.22
CA VAL A 28 -2.23 -11.54 -9.20
C VAL A 28 -3.76 -11.62 -9.30
N ALA A 29 -4.32 -11.52 -10.50
CA ALA A 29 -5.76 -11.66 -10.73
C ALA A 29 -6.28 -13.02 -10.24
N ARG A 30 -5.59 -14.12 -10.56
CA ARG A 30 -5.95 -15.47 -10.09
C ARG A 30 -5.92 -15.59 -8.57
N VAL A 31 -4.95 -14.95 -7.90
CA VAL A 31 -4.90 -14.96 -6.44
C VAL A 31 -6.05 -14.13 -5.86
N ARG A 32 -6.33 -12.93 -6.39
CA ARG A 32 -7.46 -12.10 -5.97
C ARG A 32 -8.80 -12.84 -6.09
N GLU A 33 -9.02 -13.57 -7.18
CA GLU A 33 -10.20 -14.41 -7.37
C GLU A 33 -10.34 -15.50 -6.30
N ARG A 34 -9.22 -16.12 -5.90
CA ARG A 34 -9.23 -17.11 -4.82
C ARG A 34 -9.52 -16.48 -3.46
N LEU A 35 -8.97 -15.30 -3.20
CA LEU A 35 -9.16 -14.57 -1.94
C LEU A 35 -10.59 -14.04 -1.76
N HIS A 36 -11.30 -13.77 -2.86
CA HIS A 36 -12.70 -13.35 -2.81
C HIS A 36 -13.60 -14.33 -2.04
N ARG A 37 -13.24 -15.62 -2.01
CA ARG A 37 -13.96 -16.66 -1.25
C ARG A 37 -13.65 -16.67 0.26
N LEU A 38 -12.63 -15.92 0.69
CA LEU A 38 -12.10 -15.90 2.07
C LEU A 38 -12.32 -14.53 2.73
N ALA A 39 -13.42 -13.86 2.41
CA ALA A 39 -13.68 -12.49 2.84
C ALA A 39 -13.44 -12.27 4.35
N PRO A 40 -12.89 -11.11 4.78
CA PRO A 40 -12.62 -9.89 4.01
C PRO A 40 -11.13 -9.66 3.68
N LEU A 41 -10.48 -10.57 2.94
CA LEU A 41 -9.06 -10.49 2.58
C LEU A 41 -8.82 -10.00 1.13
N ASP A 42 -7.76 -9.21 0.90
CA ASP A 42 -7.31 -8.78 -0.44
C ASP A 42 -5.80 -8.43 -0.43
N LEU A 43 -5.22 -8.16 -1.61
CA LEU A 43 -3.78 -7.90 -1.80
C LEU A 43 -3.50 -6.45 -2.19
N ALA A 44 -2.50 -5.84 -1.52
CA ALA A 44 -2.03 -4.48 -1.79
C ALA A 44 -0.51 -4.35 -1.76
N GLY A 45 0.03 -3.36 -2.47
CA GLY A 45 1.42 -2.92 -2.37
C GLY A 45 2.36 -3.42 -3.46
N ALA A 46 3.66 -3.23 -3.21
CA ALA A 46 4.73 -3.40 -4.20
C ALA A 46 4.82 -4.81 -4.78
N ALA A 47 4.40 -5.85 -4.06
CA ALA A 47 4.43 -7.20 -4.62
C ALA A 47 3.37 -7.42 -5.73
N PHE A 48 2.37 -6.54 -5.85
CA PHE A 48 1.18 -6.80 -6.66
C PHE A 48 0.89 -5.71 -7.69
N ASP A 49 0.79 -4.44 -7.26
CA ASP A 49 0.20 -3.37 -8.08
C ASP A 49 1.19 -2.27 -8.50
N GLY A 50 2.50 -2.43 -8.23
CA GLY A 50 3.53 -1.49 -8.66
C GLY A 50 4.56 -1.17 -7.58
N ALA A 51 5.85 -1.16 -7.96
CA ALA A 51 6.97 -1.05 -7.01
C ALA A 51 7.17 0.36 -6.44
N GLY A 52 6.65 1.40 -7.10
CA GLY A 52 6.77 2.78 -6.65
C GLY A 52 5.93 3.08 -5.40
N VAL A 53 6.40 4.01 -4.57
CA VAL A 53 5.68 4.45 -3.36
C VAL A 53 4.27 4.94 -3.69
N SER A 54 4.11 5.73 -4.75
CA SER A 54 2.80 6.24 -5.20
C SER A 54 1.85 5.10 -5.62
N ALA A 55 2.36 4.08 -6.31
CA ALA A 55 1.59 2.90 -6.70
C ALA A 55 1.16 2.10 -5.47
N CYS A 56 2.05 1.91 -4.49
CA CYS A 56 1.72 1.26 -3.22
C CYS A 56 0.63 2.01 -2.44
N VAL A 57 0.73 3.34 -2.36
CA VAL A 57 -0.29 4.19 -1.69
C VAL A 57 -1.63 4.09 -2.40
N LYS A 58 -1.65 4.16 -3.74
CA LYS A 58 -2.87 4.01 -4.54
C LYS A 58 -3.50 2.63 -4.30
N SER A 59 -2.71 1.56 -4.44
CA SER A 59 -3.12 0.18 -4.23
C SER A 59 -3.72 -0.02 -2.83
N GLY A 60 -3.04 0.44 -1.78
CA GLY A 60 -3.51 0.35 -0.40
C GLY A 60 -4.86 1.03 -0.19
N ARG A 61 -5.05 2.24 -0.75
CA ARG A 61 -6.33 2.97 -0.67
C ARG A 61 -7.47 2.24 -1.39
N GLU A 62 -7.21 1.72 -2.59
CA GLU A 62 -8.22 0.99 -3.36
C GLU A 62 -8.63 -0.32 -2.68
N VAL A 63 -7.65 -1.05 -2.15
CA VAL A 63 -7.89 -2.29 -1.39
C VAL A 63 -8.63 -2.02 -0.09
N ALA A 64 -8.23 -1.00 0.67
CA ALA A 64 -8.93 -0.63 1.89
C ALA A 64 -10.41 -0.31 1.63
N ARG A 65 -10.72 0.47 0.59
CA ARG A 65 -12.11 0.75 0.20
C ARG A 65 -12.89 -0.52 -0.15
N ARG A 66 -12.29 -1.44 -0.90
CA ARG A 66 -12.93 -2.73 -1.24
C ARG A 66 -13.21 -3.58 0.00
N VAL A 67 -12.23 -3.70 0.89
CA VAL A 67 -12.35 -4.48 2.13
C VAL A 67 -13.40 -3.87 3.07
N LEU A 68 -13.37 -2.54 3.25
CA LEU A 68 -14.36 -1.82 4.07
C LEU A 68 -15.77 -1.97 3.49
N GLY A 69 -15.93 -1.85 2.17
CA GLY A 69 -17.21 -2.09 1.50
C GLY A 69 -17.74 -3.51 1.70
N ARG A 70 -16.88 -4.54 1.62
CA ARG A 70 -17.27 -5.95 1.91
C ARG A 70 -17.67 -6.16 3.38
N LEU A 71 -17.13 -5.35 4.28
CA LEU A 71 -17.46 -5.36 5.71
C LEU A 71 -18.66 -4.48 6.08
N GLY A 72 -19.29 -3.80 5.11
CA GLY A 72 -20.36 -2.84 5.38
C GLY A 72 -19.91 -1.60 6.15
N MET A 73 -18.61 -1.29 6.13
CA MET A 73 -18.04 -0.11 6.78
C MET A 73 -17.87 1.03 5.77
N ASP A 74 -18.22 2.25 6.20
CA ASP A 74 -17.99 3.45 5.41
C ASP A 74 -16.50 3.86 5.46
N PRO A 75 -15.78 3.87 4.31
CA PRO A 75 -14.40 4.33 4.25
C PRO A 75 -14.22 5.84 4.47
N GLY A 76 -15.32 6.62 4.47
CA GLY A 76 -15.35 8.03 4.83
C GLY A 76 -15.66 8.30 6.29
N ALA A 77 -16.04 7.27 7.07
CA ALA A 77 -16.33 7.43 8.48
C ALA A 77 -15.06 7.86 9.24
N PRO A 78 -15.16 8.84 10.16
CA PRO A 78 -14.02 9.24 10.98
C PRO A 78 -13.51 8.02 11.77
N PRO A 79 -12.18 7.90 11.94
CA PRO A 79 -11.61 6.83 12.74
C PRO A 79 -12.24 6.85 14.14
N ARG A 80 -12.70 5.68 14.60
CA ARG A 80 -13.31 5.53 15.93
C ARG A 80 -12.35 6.09 16.98
N GLY A 81 -12.77 7.16 17.66
CA GLY A 81 -12.03 7.77 18.77
C GLY A 81 -11.19 9.00 18.45
N GLN A 82 -11.23 9.58 17.23
CA GLN A 82 -10.68 10.93 17.03
C GLN A 82 -11.76 11.97 17.33
N PRO A 83 -11.60 12.83 18.36
CA PRO A 83 -12.50 13.97 18.52
C PRO A 83 -12.43 14.80 17.25
N THR A 84 -13.58 15.14 16.68
CA THR A 84 -13.72 16.09 15.57
C THR A 84 -12.89 17.31 15.95
N ARG A 85 -11.77 17.55 15.26
CA ARG A 85 -11.04 18.81 15.43
C ARG A 85 -11.98 19.92 14.99
N GLU A 86 -12.71 20.49 15.94
CA GLU A 86 -13.33 21.79 15.79
C GLU A 86 -12.23 22.71 15.26
N ARG A 87 -12.42 23.20 14.04
CA ARG A 87 -11.64 24.29 13.49
C ARG A 87 -11.87 25.49 14.41
N SER A 88 -11.05 25.64 15.44
CA SER A 88 -10.93 26.88 16.18
C SER A 88 -10.25 27.90 15.25
N VAL A 89 -11.07 28.53 14.41
CA VAL A 89 -10.73 29.80 13.79
C VAL A 89 -11.04 30.87 14.84
N ARG A 90 -10.07 31.18 15.70
CA ARG A 90 -10.01 32.36 16.58
C ARG A 90 -8.52 32.54 16.96
N GLY A 91 -7.86 33.67 16.80
CA GLY A 91 -8.20 35.02 16.33
C GLY A 91 -6.89 35.82 16.23
#